data_AF-A0A542I8B2-F1
#
_entry.id   AF-A0A542I8B2-F1
#
_cell.length_a   1.000
_cell.length_b   1.000
_cell.length_c   1.000
_cell.angle_alpha   90.00
_cell.angle_beta   90.00
_cell.angle_gamma   90.00
#
_symmetry.space_group_name_H-M   'P 1'
#
loop_
_entity.id
_entity.type
_entity.pdbx_description
1 polymer ?
#
loop_
_entity_poly.entity_id
_entity_poly.type
_entity_poly.pdbx_seq_one_letter_code
_entity_poly.pdbx_strand_id
1 'polypeptide(L)'
;MNDKTDPSSAAAANPGDPKGPVPAPVPPLGMAATARRRGTAAAALGQVVRRLRQPLPGAQPRLRFEMPPEYTGQAPDTEHGGDEEPQFGHPGPRMSPQHPLYMGFMGTVGVGLALLVYWIGSHTTQLLLWIVAALFIALGLEPVVGWLEGRKIPRPAGILVSVAVLMGAVVGFFATLIPTIVEQVSEIVRQAPDWMRNFMDSDFFRSLDDQFGVRDRITEEVNKFVNDPAAMGGIFGGVLGFGSTVANGLFGALIVLVLSLYFLAALPAMKKWGYRLAPRSRRKRVAALSEEITRSVGNYVIGQACVALLNATFAFVVMSIVGVPFALLLAFVVVLLAFIPLVGGMIAGIVVTLVSLTEGWQVAAIYAICYFAYLQFEAYFISPRIMQKAVAVPGAVAVISVIAGGSLLGVLGALIAIPTAAAVLLLVREIYIVRQDQH
;
A
#
# COMPACT_ATOMS: atom_id res chain seq x y z
N MET A 1 39.45 -9.85 -64.80
CA MET A 1 39.94 -11.01 -65.58
C MET A 1 39.40 -12.27 -64.93
N ASN A 2 38.34 -12.87 -65.46
CA ASN A 2 38.36 -13.90 -66.52
C ASN A 2 38.94 -15.21 -65.97
N ASP A 3 38.35 -16.39 -66.13
CA ASP A 3 37.18 -16.83 -66.88
C ASP A 3 36.86 -18.26 -66.40
N LYS A 4 35.64 -18.71 -66.67
CA LYS A 4 35.16 -20.09 -66.58
C LYS A 4 36.00 -21.04 -67.43
N THR A 5 35.96 -22.32 -67.11
CA THR A 5 35.59 -23.40 -68.06
C THR A 5 35.60 -24.77 -67.35
N ASP A 6 34.40 -25.36 -67.21
CA ASP A 6 34.19 -26.81 -67.29
C ASP A 6 33.90 -27.13 -68.76
N PRO A 7 34.14 -28.38 -69.23
CA PRO A 7 32.98 -29.23 -69.51
C PRO A 7 33.20 -30.76 -69.35
N SER A 8 32.17 -31.39 -68.76
CA SER A 8 31.37 -32.54 -69.26
C SER A 8 31.99 -33.61 -70.19
N SER A 9 31.79 -34.90 -69.83
CA SER A 9 31.43 -36.01 -70.74
C SER A 9 31.08 -37.27 -69.91
N ALA A 10 29.82 -37.75 -69.91
CA ALA A 10 29.27 -38.92 -70.64
C ALA A 10 29.86 -40.29 -70.17
N ALA A 11 29.19 -41.45 -70.10
CA ALA A 11 27.96 -42.02 -70.64
C ALA A 11 27.64 -43.30 -69.80
N ALA A 12 26.38 -43.62 -69.47
CA ALA A 12 25.49 -44.58 -70.14
C ALA A 12 25.78 -46.10 -69.97
N ALA A 13 24.67 -46.82 -69.74
CA ALA A 13 24.36 -48.24 -70.05
C ALA A 13 24.44 -49.30 -68.93
N ASN A 14 23.26 -49.81 -68.59
CA ASN A 14 22.92 -51.12 -68.02
C ASN A 14 22.38 -51.96 -69.21
N PRO A 15 22.50 -53.32 -69.31
CA PRO A 15 21.62 -54.24 -68.55
C PRO A 15 22.17 -55.67 -68.31
N GLY A 16 21.54 -56.46 -67.44
CA GLY A 16 21.67 -57.93 -67.45
C GLY A 16 21.42 -58.62 -66.12
N ASP A 17 20.33 -59.39 -66.04
CA ASP A 17 19.90 -60.30 -64.97
C ASP A 17 19.86 -61.74 -65.55
N PRO A 18 19.55 -62.85 -64.85
CA PRO A 18 19.84 -63.31 -63.47
C PRO A 18 20.39 -64.78 -63.45
N LYS A 19 21.14 -65.20 -62.42
CA LYS A 19 21.23 -66.62 -61.97
C LYS A 19 21.58 -66.71 -60.47
N GLY A 20 20.70 -67.32 -59.66
CA GLY A 20 21.02 -67.74 -58.27
C GLY A 20 21.62 -69.16 -58.24
N PRO A 21 21.61 -69.88 -57.10
CA PRO A 21 21.76 -69.47 -55.70
C PRO A 21 22.81 -70.34 -54.94
N VAL A 22 23.54 -69.80 -53.93
CA VAL A 22 24.24 -70.64 -52.91
C VAL A 22 24.30 -69.90 -51.56
N PRO A 23 23.98 -70.54 -50.42
CA PRO A 23 23.89 -69.89 -49.11
C PRO A 23 25.15 -70.03 -48.22
N ALA A 24 25.30 -69.01 -47.35
CA ALA A 24 25.95 -68.87 -46.04
C ALA A 24 27.42 -69.32 -45.82
N PRO A 25 28.21 -68.46 -45.14
CA PRO A 25 28.41 -68.70 -43.70
C PRO A 25 28.36 -67.42 -42.83
N VAL A 26 28.18 -67.62 -41.52
CA VAL A 26 28.05 -66.63 -40.43
C VAL A 26 29.00 -67.08 -39.30
N PRO A 27 29.49 -66.23 -38.36
CA PRO A 27 30.07 -64.87 -38.39
C PRO A 27 31.52 -64.88 -37.78
N PRO A 28 32.19 -63.75 -37.39
CA PRO A 28 31.89 -63.06 -36.11
C PRO A 28 32.14 -61.53 -36.05
N LEU A 29 31.39 -60.91 -35.13
CA LEU A 29 31.74 -59.81 -34.21
C LEU A 29 32.67 -58.67 -34.67
N GLY A 30 32.10 -57.45 -34.73
CA GLY A 30 32.89 -56.23 -34.49
C GLY A 30 32.30 -54.94 -35.06
N MET A 31 31.64 -54.17 -34.18
CA MET A 31 31.48 -52.71 -34.24
C MET A 31 30.58 -52.09 -35.33
N ALA A 32 29.31 -51.85 -34.95
CA ALA A 32 28.68 -50.53 -35.11
C ALA A 32 27.45 -50.40 -34.18
N ALA A 33 27.71 -49.84 -33.00
CA ALA A 33 26.81 -48.95 -32.27
C ALA A 33 26.25 -47.88 -33.25
N THR A 34 25.05 -47.30 -33.19
CA THR A 34 24.17 -46.90 -32.10
C THR A 34 22.98 -46.19 -32.76
N ALA A 35 21.77 -46.76 -32.80
CA ALA A 35 20.58 -46.02 -33.26
C ALA A 35 19.26 -46.67 -32.84
N ARG A 36 19.06 -46.99 -31.54
CA ARG A 36 17.73 -47.46 -31.09
C ARG A 36 17.50 -47.25 -29.60
N ARG A 37 17.31 -46.01 -29.17
CA ARG A 37 16.77 -45.70 -27.82
C ARG A 37 16.25 -44.25 -27.71
N ARG A 38 15.23 -43.88 -28.49
CA ARG A 38 14.48 -42.61 -28.28
C ARG A 38 12.95 -42.70 -28.38
N GLY A 39 12.38 -43.91 -28.53
CA GLY A 39 10.93 -44.06 -28.78
C GLY A 39 10.03 -44.37 -27.56
N THR A 40 10.57 -44.82 -26.43
CA THR A 40 9.76 -45.46 -25.38
C THR A 40 9.24 -44.51 -24.30
N ALA A 41 9.96 -43.43 -23.97
CA ALA A 41 9.52 -42.48 -22.93
C ALA A 41 8.38 -41.55 -23.40
N ALA A 42 8.41 -41.11 -24.66
CA ALA A 42 7.36 -40.25 -25.22
C ALA A 42 6.02 -40.99 -25.37
N ALA A 43 6.05 -42.28 -25.72
CA ALA A 43 4.86 -43.12 -25.81
C ALA A 43 4.22 -43.40 -24.43
N ALA A 44 5.04 -43.61 -23.40
CA ALA A 44 4.57 -43.84 -22.02
C ALA A 44 3.90 -42.58 -21.42
N LEU A 45 4.49 -41.40 -21.64
CA LEU A 45 3.89 -40.12 -21.21
C LEU A 45 2.57 -39.81 -21.95
N GLY A 46 2.49 -40.15 -23.24
CA GLY A 46 1.27 -40.00 -24.02
C GLY A 46 0.11 -40.85 -23.50
N GLN A 47 0.38 -42.08 -23.03
CA GLN A 47 -0.65 -42.96 -22.48
C GLN A 47 -1.14 -42.51 -21.09
N VAL A 48 -0.27 -41.95 -20.25
CA VAL A 48 -0.65 -41.42 -18.92
C VAL A 48 -1.50 -40.15 -19.05
N VAL A 49 -1.13 -39.24 -19.96
CA VAL A 49 -1.92 -38.03 -20.25
C VAL A 49 -3.30 -38.38 -20.81
N ARG A 50 -3.41 -39.47 -21.57
CA ARG A 50 -4.67 -39.93 -22.15
C ARG A 50 -5.59 -40.59 -21.12
N ARG A 51 -5.04 -41.27 -20.09
CA ARG A 51 -5.82 -41.78 -18.95
C ARG A 51 -6.29 -40.68 -18.00
N LEU A 52 -5.50 -39.63 -17.79
CA LEU A 52 -5.90 -38.46 -16.98
C LEU A 52 -6.99 -37.59 -17.65
N ARG A 53 -7.23 -37.76 -18.95
CA ARG A 53 -8.28 -37.06 -19.71
C ARG A 53 -9.60 -37.81 -19.77
N GLN A 54 -9.70 -39.02 -19.23
CA GLN A 54 -10.97 -39.74 -19.19
C GLN A 54 -11.83 -39.20 -18.04
N PRO A 55 -13.08 -38.81 -18.30
CA PRO A 55 -13.99 -38.37 -17.24
C PRO A 55 -14.25 -39.53 -16.27
N LEU A 56 -14.21 -39.23 -14.98
CA LEU A 56 -14.46 -40.20 -13.90
C LEU A 56 -15.83 -40.88 -14.12
N PRO A 57 -15.93 -42.23 -14.04
CA PRO A 57 -17.21 -42.92 -14.07
C PRO A 57 -18.07 -42.41 -12.91
N GLY A 58 -19.22 -41.81 -13.21
CA GLY A 58 -20.13 -41.21 -12.21
C GLY A 58 -20.01 -39.70 -12.04
N ALA A 59 -19.20 -39.01 -12.84
CA ALA A 59 -19.25 -37.54 -12.89
C ALA A 59 -20.59 -37.10 -13.48
N GLN A 60 -21.50 -36.59 -12.63
CA GLN A 60 -22.72 -35.93 -13.08
C GLN A 60 -22.33 -34.78 -14.03
N PRO A 61 -23.02 -34.61 -15.17
CA PRO A 61 -22.73 -33.52 -16.08
C PRO A 61 -22.84 -32.22 -15.29
N ARG A 62 -21.77 -31.41 -15.30
CA ARG A 62 -21.83 -30.06 -14.73
C ARG A 62 -23.03 -29.39 -15.38
N LEU A 63 -24.00 -28.95 -14.57
CA LEU A 63 -25.09 -28.07 -15.00
C LEU A 63 -24.45 -26.95 -15.82
N ARG A 64 -24.53 -27.09 -17.14
CA ARG A 64 -24.11 -26.05 -18.06
C ARG A 64 -25.08 -24.94 -17.79
N PHE A 65 -24.56 -23.80 -17.32
CA PHE A 65 -25.37 -22.59 -17.18
C PHE A 65 -25.76 -22.17 -18.60
N GLU A 66 -26.88 -22.71 -19.05
CA GLU A 66 -27.53 -22.34 -20.29
C GLU A 66 -28.22 -21.01 -19.99
N MET A 67 -27.80 -19.95 -20.71
CA MET A 67 -28.46 -18.67 -20.51
C MET A 67 -29.92 -18.84 -20.91
N PRO A 68 -30.88 -18.37 -20.09
CA PRO A 68 -32.28 -18.35 -20.49
C PRO A 68 -32.39 -17.69 -21.88
N PRO A 69 -33.20 -18.25 -22.79
CA PRO A 69 -33.36 -17.68 -24.13
C PRO A 69 -33.69 -16.19 -24.01
N GLU A 70 -33.04 -15.37 -24.85
CA GLU A 70 -33.40 -13.96 -24.95
C GLU A 70 -34.87 -13.88 -25.31
N TYR A 71 -35.67 -13.27 -24.44
CA TYR A 71 -37.08 -12.99 -24.70
C TYR A 71 -37.13 -11.91 -25.79
N THR A 72 -36.99 -12.32 -27.05
CA THR A 72 -37.41 -11.50 -28.19
C THR A 72 -38.91 -11.35 -28.03
N GLY A 73 -39.41 -10.13 -27.77
CA GLY A 73 -40.81 -9.83 -27.47
C GLY A 73 -41.82 -10.11 -28.59
N GLN A 74 -41.52 -11.06 -29.48
CA GLN A 74 -42.46 -11.62 -30.43
C GLN A 74 -43.31 -12.65 -29.68
N ALA A 75 -44.63 -12.46 -29.67
CA ALA A 75 -45.56 -13.49 -29.22
C ALA A 75 -45.31 -14.77 -30.04
N PRO A 76 -45.28 -15.96 -29.42
CA PRO A 76 -45.11 -17.20 -30.16
C PRO A 76 -46.32 -17.37 -31.09
N ASP A 77 -46.07 -17.54 -32.39
CA ASP A 77 -47.08 -18.01 -33.32
C ASP A 77 -47.58 -19.37 -32.81
N THR A 78 -48.82 -19.38 -32.35
CA THR A 78 -49.49 -20.54 -31.78
C THR A 78 -49.83 -21.54 -32.88
N GLU A 79 -48.94 -22.48 -33.20
CA GLU A 79 -49.35 -23.63 -34.03
C GLU A 79 -48.80 -25.00 -33.62
N HIS A 80 -47.94 -25.15 -32.59
CA HIS A 80 -47.56 -26.49 -32.12
C HIS A 80 -47.97 -26.71 -30.66
N GLY A 81 -49.02 -27.53 -30.52
CA GLY A 81 -49.56 -28.00 -29.25
C GLY A 81 -48.58 -28.90 -28.51
N GLY A 82 -48.36 -28.52 -27.26
CA GLY A 82 -47.65 -29.25 -26.22
C GLY A 82 -47.71 -28.35 -24.99
N ASP A 83 -48.61 -28.66 -24.05
CA ASP A 83 -48.80 -27.93 -22.80
C ASP A 83 -47.59 -28.12 -21.88
N GLU A 84 -46.44 -27.57 -22.24
CA GLU A 84 -45.32 -27.38 -21.31
C GLU A 84 -45.59 -26.10 -20.52
N GLU A 85 -46.38 -26.22 -19.44
CA GLU A 85 -46.44 -25.16 -18.43
C GLU A 85 -45.01 -24.87 -17.97
N PRO A 86 -44.55 -23.60 -18.03
CA PRO A 86 -43.22 -23.26 -17.53
C PRO A 86 -43.11 -23.74 -16.08
N GLN A 87 -42.03 -24.45 -15.76
CA GLN A 87 -41.79 -25.11 -14.45
C GLN A 87 -41.98 -24.20 -13.22
N PHE A 88 -41.98 -22.87 -13.41
CA PHE A 88 -42.14 -21.85 -12.38
C PHE A 88 -43.32 -20.88 -12.62
N GLY A 89 -44.23 -21.21 -13.53
CA GLY A 89 -45.36 -20.35 -13.92
C GLY A 89 -44.94 -19.16 -14.79
N HIS A 90 -45.93 -18.45 -15.34
CA HIS A 90 -45.67 -17.23 -16.10
C HIS A 90 -45.17 -16.11 -15.16
N PRO A 91 -44.10 -15.37 -15.53
CA PRO A 91 -43.67 -14.21 -14.78
C PRO A 91 -44.85 -13.25 -14.58
N GLY A 92 -45.19 -12.96 -13.32
CA GLY A 92 -46.25 -12.01 -12.99
C GLY A 92 -46.00 -10.64 -13.64
N PRO A 93 -47.07 -9.85 -13.87
CA PRO A 93 -46.95 -8.55 -14.52
C PRO A 93 -45.93 -7.67 -13.78
N ARG A 94 -45.06 -7.01 -14.55
CA ARG A 94 -44.02 -6.10 -14.02
C ARG A 94 -44.70 -5.05 -13.16
N MET A 95 -44.45 -5.07 -11.84
CA MET A 95 -45.00 -4.06 -10.94
C MET A 95 -44.52 -2.68 -11.38
N SER A 96 -45.47 -1.76 -11.57
CA SER A 96 -45.12 -0.41 -12.01
C SER A 96 -44.30 0.30 -10.92
N PRO A 97 -43.26 1.06 -11.27
CA PRO A 97 -42.44 1.82 -10.30
C PRO A 97 -43.24 2.81 -9.44
N GLN A 98 -44.49 3.10 -9.84
CA GLN A 98 -45.40 4.04 -9.19
C GLN A 98 -46.29 3.37 -8.12
N HIS A 99 -46.23 2.04 -7.95
CA HIS A 99 -47.04 1.37 -6.94
C HIS A 99 -46.51 1.69 -5.52
N PRO A 100 -47.36 2.18 -4.60
CA PRO A 100 -46.92 2.68 -3.29
C PRO A 100 -46.24 1.60 -2.44
N LEU A 101 -46.66 0.33 -2.53
CA LEU A 101 -45.96 -0.79 -1.87
C LEU A 101 -44.56 -1.06 -2.45
N TYR A 102 -44.36 -0.90 -3.77
CA TYR A 102 -43.05 -1.11 -4.38
C TYR A 102 -42.09 0.02 -4.02
N MET A 103 -42.56 1.28 -4.06
CA MET A 103 -41.78 2.42 -3.57
C MET A 103 -41.47 2.30 -2.08
N GLY A 104 -42.45 1.91 -1.26
CA GLY A 104 -42.27 1.70 0.17
C GLY A 104 -41.25 0.60 0.47
N PHE A 105 -41.36 -0.56 -0.18
CA PHE A 105 -40.42 -1.68 -0.03
C PHE A 105 -39.01 -1.33 -0.53
N MET A 106 -38.89 -0.75 -1.73
CA MET A 106 -37.58 -0.37 -2.27
C MET A 106 -36.94 0.77 -1.45
N GLY A 107 -37.75 1.68 -0.91
CA GLY A 107 -37.33 2.73 0.01
C GLY A 107 -36.83 2.16 1.35
N THR A 108 -37.56 1.23 1.97
CA THR A 108 -37.13 0.60 3.23
C THR A 108 -35.91 -0.29 3.04
N VAL A 109 -35.80 -1.03 1.92
CA VAL A 109 -34.59 -1.79 1.56
C VAL A 109 -33.41 -0.84 1.32
N GLY A 110 -33.62 0.28 0.61
CA GLY A 110 -32.58 1.28 0.37
C GLY A 110 -32.08 1.93 1.66
N VAL A 111 -33.00 2.36 2.54
CA VAL A 111 -32.67 2.93 3.86
C VAL A 111 -32.03 1.88 4.75
N GLY A 112 -32.54 0.64 4.76
CA GLY A 112 -31.96 -0.48 5.52
C GLY A 112 -30.55 -0.81 5.07
N LEU A 113 -30.28 -0.83 3.77
CA LEU A 113 -28.94 -1.00 3.21
C LEU A 113 -28.02 0.17 3.60
N ALA A 114 -28.52 1.41 3.53
CA ALA A 114 -27.75 2.59 3.93
C ALA A 114 -27.39 2.57 5.42
N LEU A 115 -28.34 2.21 6.30
CA LEU A 115 -28.12 2.04 7.73
C LEU A 115 -27.17 0.87 8.04
N LEU A 116 -27.26 -0.23 7.31
CA LEU A 116 -26.34 -1.36 7.45
C LEU A 116 -24.92 -0.98 7.02
N VAL A 117 -24.76 -0.26 5.91
CA VAL A 117 -23.47 0.29 5.48
C VAL A 117 -22.94 1.29 6.50
N TYR A 118 -23.79 2.15 7.07
CA TYR A 118 -23.40 3.07 8.15
C TYR A 118 -23.00 2.34 9.43
N TRP A 119 -23.72 1.28 9.80
CA TRP A 119 -23.42 0.47 10.98
C TRP A 119 -22.10 -0.29 10.84
N ILE A 120 -21.89 -0.93 9.69
CA ILE A 120 -20.62 -1.58 9.35
C ILE A 120 -19.51 -0.52 9.29
N GLY A 121 -19.74 0.61 8.62
CA GLY A 121 -18.77 1.69 8.49
C GLY A 121 -18.32 2.23 9.85
N SER A 122 -19.25 2.55 10.74
CA SER A 122 -18.94 3.08 12.07
C SER A 122 -18.14 2.08 12.92
N HIS A 123 -18.47 0.78 12.87
CA HIS A 123 -17.79 -0.25 13.66
C HIS A 123 -16.50 -0.80 13.02
N THR A 124 -16.29 -0.56 11.72
CA THR A 124 -15.16 -1.11 10.95
C THR A 124 -14.16 -0.04 10.54
N THR A 125 -14.32 1.21 11.02
CA THR A 125 -13.44 2.35 10.66
C THR A 125 -11.97 2.02 10.84
N GLN A 126 -11.59 1.38 11.96
CA GLN A 126 -10.19 1.02 12.23
C GLN A 126 -9.64 -0.02 11.24
N LEU A 127 -10.44 -1.02 10.89
CA LEU A 127 -10.07 -2.02 9.89
C LEU A 127 -9.95 -1.38 8.50
N LEU A 128 -10.84 -0.44 8.16
CA LEU A 128 -10.74 0.34 6.93
C LEU A 128 -9.46 1.16 6.88
N LEU A 129 -9.08 1.81 7.99
CA LEU A 129 -7.81 2.54 8.11
C LEU A 129 -6.61 1.60 7.89
N TRP A 130 -6.62 0.39 8.45
CA TRP A 130 -5.55 -0.60 8.20
C TRP A 130 -5.50 -1.04 6.74
N ILE A 131 -6.64 -1.27 6.10
CA ILE A 131 -6.70 -1.60 4.66
C ILE A 131 -6.15 -0.47 3.81
N VAL A 132 -6.58 0.77 4.08
CA VAL A 132 -6.15 1.95 3.33
C VAL A 132 -4.65 2.21 3.53
N ALA A 133 -4.17 2.12 4.78
CA ALA A 133 -2.75 2.26 5.09
C ALA A 133 -1.92 1.18 4.39
N ALA A 134 -2.39 -0.07 4.42
CA ALA A 134 -1.71 -1.18 3.80
C ALA A 134 -1.64 -1.04 2.27
N LEU A 135 -2.72 -0.60 1.63
CA LEU A 135 -2.75 -0.31 0.20
C LEU A 135 -1.81 0.85 -0.14
N PHE A 136 -1.80 1.91 0.67
CA PHE A 136 -0.92 3.06 0.47
C PHE A 136 0.56 2.67 0.55
N ILE A 137 0.94 1.89 1.56
CA ILE A 137 2.29 1.32 1.69
C ILE A 137 2.59 0.38 0.51
N ALA A 138 1.64 -0.47 0.08
CA ALA A 138 1.84 -1.33 -1.08
C ALA A 138 2.12 -0.52 -2.36
N LEU A 139 1.39 0.57 -2.60
CA LEU A 139 1.66 1.48 -3.71
C LEU A 139 3.04 2.14 -3.56
N GLY A 140 3.45 2.50 -2.34
CA GLY A 140 4.78 3.01 -2.03
C GLY A 140 5.92 2.01 -2.25
N LEU A 141 5.69 0.73 -2.03
CA LEU A 141 6.68 -0.32 -2.26
C LEU A 141 6.77 -0.76 -3.73
N GLU A 142 5.75 -0.53 -4.55
CA GLU A 142 5.74 -0.95 -5.96
C GLU A 142 6.91 -0.37 -6.79
N PRO A 143 7.30 0.92 -6.68
CA PRO A 143 8.49 1.42 -7.37
C PRO A 143 9.79 0.75 -6.90
N VAL A 144 9.87 0.37 -5.62
CA VAL A 144 11.02 -0.37 -5.06
C VAL A 144 11.08 -1.77 -5.68
N VAL A 145 9.95 -2.48 -5.74
CA VAL A 145 9.85 -3.79 -6.38
C VAL A 145 10.18 -3.69 -7.87
N GLY A 146 9.63 -2.71 -8.60
CA GLY A 146 9.92 -2.50 -10.01
C GLY A 146 11.40 -2.17 -10.29
N TRP A 147 12.06 -1.46 -9.38
CA TRP A 147 13.50 -1.22 -9.47
C TRP A 147 14.32 -2.50 -9.23
N LEU A 148 13.91 -3.36 -8.30
CA LEU A 148 14.51 -4.68 -8.10
C LEU A 148 14.31 -5.60 -9.31
N GLU A 149 13.11 -5.58 -9.92
CA GLU A 149 12.81 -6.29 -11.17
C GLU A 149 13.73 -5.84 -12.31
N GLY A 150 13.96 -4.53 -12.43
CA GLY A 150 14.92 -3.97 -13.39
C GLY A 150 16.36 -4.45 -13.19
N ARG A 151 16.71 -4.91 -11.99
CA ARG A 151 18.00 -5.53 -11.65
C ARG A 151 18.01 -7.06 -11.81
N LYS A 152 17.04 -7.62 -12.54
CA LYS A 152 16.87 -9.06 -12.81
C LYS A 152 16.47 -9.90 -11.58
N ILE A 153 15.96 -9.28 -10.52
CA ILE A 153 15.40 -10.01 -9.37
C ILE A 153 13.96 -10.42 -9.72
N PRO A 154 13.56 -11.70 -9.58
CA PRO A 154 12.19 -12.11 -9.89
C PRO A 154 11.20 -11.43 -8.94
N ARG A 155 10.03 -11.02 -9.46
CA ARG A 155 9.01 -10.26 -8.71
C ARG A 155 8.72 -10.80 -7.30
N PRO A 156 8.51 -12.13 -7.08
CA PRO A 156 8.24 -12.64 -5.73
C PRO A 156 9.40 -12.37 -4.75
N ALA A 157 10.65 -12.46 -5.22
CA ALA A 157 11.82 -12.13 -4.40
C ALA A 157 11.93 -10.62 -4.17
N GLY A 158 11.60 -9.80 -5.18
CA GLY A 158 11.53 -8.34 -5.03
C GLY A 158 10.52 -7.91 -3.96
N ILE A 159 9.32 -8.51 -3.96
CA ILE A 159 8.28 -8.30 -2.94
C ILE A 159 8.79 -8.71 -1.57
N LEU A 160 9.37 -9.91 -1.45
CA LEU A 160 9.87 -10.43 -0.18
C LEU A 160 10.96 -9.51 0.41
N VAL A 161 11.91 -9.07 -0.40
CA VAL A 161 12.98 -8.16 0.02
C VAL A 161 12.41 -6.81 0.46
N SER A 162 11.52 -6.20 -0.32
CA SER A 162 10.90 -4.91 0.02
C SER A 162 10.12 -4.98 1.34
N VAL A 163 9.32 -6.03 1.53
CA VAL A 163 8.56 -6.23 2.78
C VAL A 163 9.50 -6.56 3.95
N ALA A 164 10.55 -7.35 3.74
CA ALA A 164 11.52 -7.66 4.79
C ALA A 164 12.28 -6.40 5.24
N VAL A 165 12.66 -5.51 4.32
CA VAL A 165 13.29 -4.23 4.65
C VAL A 165 12.34 -3.35 5.44
N LEU A 166 11.07 -3.23 5.02
CA LEU A 166 10.08 -2.47 5.76
C LEU A 166 9.82 -3.07 7.14
N MET A 167 9.71 -4.40 7.25
CA MET A 167 9.58 -5.12 8.51
C MET A 167 10.75 -4.82 9.43
N GLY A 168 11.98 -4.90 8.92
CA GLY A 168 13.19 -4.57 9.67
C GLY A 168 13.21 -3.12 10.14
N ALA A 169 12.75 -2.17 9.31
CA ALA A 169 12.62 -0.77 9.70
C ALA A 169 11.59 -0.56 10.80
N VAL A 170 10.41 -1.21 10.72
CA VAL A 170 9.36 -1.13 11.75
C VAL A 170 9.82 -1.78 13.06
N VAL A 171 10.40 -2.98 12.99
CA VAL A 171 10.94 -3.67 14.17
C VAL A 171 12.07 -2.86 14.79
N GLY A 172 13.01 -2.35 13.99
CA GLY A 172 14.09 -1.48 14.44
C GLY A 172 13.55 -0.22 15.12
N PHE A 173 12.57 0.44 14.51
CA PHE A 173 11.92 1.63 15.06
C PHE A 173 11.32 1.34 16.44
N PHE A 174 10.50 0.30 16.59
CA PHE A 174 9.91 -0.03 17.90
C PHE A 174 10.94 -0.53 18.91
N ALA A 175 11.93 -1.31 18.46
CA ALA A 175 13.01 -1.82 19.31
C ALA A 175 13.86 -0.68 19.89
N THR A 176 14.02 0.44 19.18
CA THR A 176 14.69 1.63 19.69
C THR A 176 13.74 2.56 20.44
N LEU A 177 12.52 2.75 19.95
CA LEU A 177 11.55 3.71 20.48
C LEU A 177 11.06 3.30 21.87
N ILE A 178 10.68 2.03 22.06
CA ILE A 178 10.07 1.58 23.31
C ILE A 178 11.04 1.76 24.49
N PRO A 179 12.30 1.28 24.44
CA PRO A 179 13.25 1.53 25.52
C PRO A 179 13.52 3.02 25.73
N THR A 180 13.67 3.78 24.64
CA THR A 180 13.91 5.23 24.70
C THR A 180 12.78 5.95 25.43
N ILE A 181 11.51 5.62 25.13
CA ILE A 181 10.37 6.19 25.86
C ILE A 181 10.45 5.81 27.34
N VAL A 182 10.68 4.54 27.66
CA VAL A 182 10.72 4.07 29.06
C VAL A 182 11.81 4.77 29.85
N GLU A 183 13.02 4.85 29.31
CA GLU A 183 14.16 5.52 29.95
C GLU A 183 13.89 7.02 30.13
N GLN A 184 13.44 7.70 29.08
CA GLN A 184 13.29 9.16 29.10
C GLN A 184 12.07 9.62 29.89
N VAL A 185 10.97 8.88 29.88
CA VAL A 185 9.83 9.16 30.77
C VAL A 185 10.24 8.92 32.22
N SER A 186 11.02 7.86 32.52
CA SER A 186 11.54 7.63 33.86
C SER A 186 12.46 8.77 34.32
N GLU A 187 13.28 9.30 33.42
CA GLU A 187 14.13 10.47 33.65
C GLU A 187 13.30 11.72 33.98
N ILE A 188 12.27 12.02 33.17
CA ILE A 188 11.35 13.14 33.39
C ILE A 188 10.70 13.04 34.76
N VAL A 189 10.21 11.86 35.14
CA VAL A 189 9.58 11.65 36.46
C VAL A 189 10.56 11.89 37.60
N ARG A 190 11.83 11.48 37.44
CA ARG A 190 12.88 11.69 38.44
C ARG A 190 13.31 13.16 38.54
N GLN A 191 13.39 13.87 37.43
CA GLN A 191 13.86 15.27 37.37
C GLN A 191 12.76 16.31 37.58
N ALA A 192 11.49 15.96 37.36
CA ALA A 192 10.35 16.88 37.50
C ALA A 192 10.30 17.63 38.84
N PRO A 193 10.57 16.99 40.01
CA PRO A 193 10.61 17.71 41.29
C PRO A 193 11.71 18.77 41.36
N ASP A 194 12.83 18.57 40.69
CA ASP A 194 13.95 19.53 40.66
C ASP A 194 13.66 20.68 39.69
N TRP A 195 13.12 20.38 38.50
CA TRP A 195 12.67 21.43 37.57
C TRP A 195 11.59 22.32 38.17
N MET A 196 10.64 21.74 38.91
CA MET A 196 9.61 22.50 39.61
C MET A 196 10.21 23.38 40.70
N ARG A 197 11.15 22.86 41.50
CA ARG A 197 11.87 23.65 42.51
C ARG A 197 12.61 24.84 41.87
N ASN A 198 13.37 24.58 40.81
CA ASN A 198 14.11 25.62 40.09
C ASN A 198 13.18 26.67 39.46
N PHE A 199 12.02 26.25 38.93
CA PHE A 199 11.02 27.17 38.39
C PHE A 199 10.38 28.01 39.48
N MET A 200 9.99 27.41 40.62
CA MET A 200 9.43 28.12 41.77
C MET A 200 10.41 29.10 42.41
N ASP A 201 11.71 28.79 42.34
CA ASP A 201 12.77 29.66 42.82
C ASP A 201 13.22 30.74 41.83
N SER A 202 12.65 30.76 40.61
CA SER A 202 12.94 31.79 39.61
C SER A 202 12.33 33.15 40.00
N ASP A 203 13.01 34.23 39.64
CA ASP A 203 12.55 35.60 39.89
C ASP A 203 11.18 35.88 39.24
N PHE A 204 10.92 35.26 38.09
CA PHE A 204 9.61 35.32 37.43
C PHE A 204 8.51 34.73 38.31
N PHE A 205 8.71 33.51 38.83
CA PHE A 205 7.69 32.85 39.64
C PHE A 205 7.50 33.52 40.99
N ARG A 206 8.58 33.97 41.64
CA ARG A 206 8.49 34.73 42.90
C ARG A 206 7.65 35.99 42.75
N SER A 207 7.80 36.71 41.63
CA SER A 207 6.99 37.90 41.34
C SER A 207 5.49 37.60 41.16
N LEU A 208 5.14 36.41 40.66
CA LEU A 208 3.76 35.93 40.58
C LEU A 208 3.23 35.45 41.93
N ASP A 209 4.05 34.75 42.71
CA ASP A 209 3.65 34.19 43.99
C ASP A 209 3.38 35.27 45.04
N ASP A 210 4.19 36.33 45.07
CA ASP A 210 3.97 37.50 45.94
C ASP A 210 2.61 38.18 45.67
N GLN A 211 2.06 38.01 44.46
CA GLN A 211 0.83 38.67 44.02
C GLN A 211 -0.41 37.77 44.18
N PHE A 212 -0.26 36.44 44.14
CA PHE A 212 -1.37 35.49 44.10
C PHE A 212 -1.31 34.35 45.14
N GLY A 213 -0.21 34.17 45.87
CA GLY A 213 -0.06 33.17 46.94
C GLY A 213 -0.32 31.73 46.47
N VAL A 214 0.30 31.33 45.36
CA VAL A 214 -0.01 30.09 44.63
C VAL A 214 0.96 28.95 44.94
N ARG A 215 2.11 29.24 45.56
CA ARG A 215 3.20 28.29 45.81
C ARG A 215 2.78 27.09 46.65
N ASP A 216 2.04 27.30 47.73
CA ASP A 216 1.63 26.19 48.61
C ASP A 216 0.68 25.22 47.89
N ARG A 217 -0.26 25.76 47.11
CA ARG A 217 -1.20 24.97 46.28
C ARG A 217 -0.48 24.16 45.20
N ILE A 218 0.48 24.77 44.52
CA ILE A 218 1.28 24.11 43.47
C ILE A 218 2.16 23.02 44.10
N THR A 219 2.80 23.30 45.24
CA THR A 219 3.66 22.35 45.94
C THR A 219 2.87 21.16 46.45
N GLU A 220 1.66 21.37 46.99
CA GLU A 220 0.77 20.31 47.45
C GLU A 220 0.28 19.42 46.30
N GLU A 221 -0.17 20.00 45.19
CA GLU A 221 -0.61 19.23 44.01
C GLU A 221 0.54 18.45 43.35
N VAL A 222 1.75 19.02 43.28
CA VAL A 222 2.93 18.31 42.78
C VAL A 222 3.33 17.18 43.69
N ASN A 223 3.36 17.39 45.02
CA ASN A 223 3.67 16.33 45.97
C ASN A 223 2.62 15.21 45.94
N LYS A 224 1.34 15.57 45.79
CA LYS A 224 0.25 14.60 45.62
C LYS A 224 0.43 13.79 44.34
N PHE A 225 0.82 14.44 43.24
CA PHE A 225 1.07 13.80 41.96
C PHE A 225 2.28 12.85 41.98
N VAL A 226 3.41 13.27 42.58
CA VAL A 226 4.65 12.47 42.63
C VAL A 226 4.54 11.31 43.62
N ASN A 227 3.87 11.52 44.76
CA ASN A 227 3.74 10.49 45.80
C ASN A 227 2.53 9.57 45.62
N ASP A 228 1.64 9.84 44.66
CA ASP A 228 0.53 8.96 44.33
C ASP A 228 0.91 8.05 43.14
N PRO A 229 1.16 6.75 43.38
CA PRO A 229 1.44 5.79 42.31
C PRO A 229 0.31 5.67 41.29
N ALA A 230 -0.94 5.96 41.69
CA ALA A 230 -2.09 5.98 40.80
C ALA A 230 -2.15 7.26 39.94
N ALA A 231 -1.67 8.41 40.44
CA ALA A 231 -1.52 9.63 39.65
C ALA A 231 -0.34 9.52 38.66
N MET A 232 0.81 9.01 39.13
CA MET A 232 1.97 8.67 38.30
C MET A 232 1.63 7.62 37.23
N GLY A 233 0.84 6.62 37.58
CA GLY A 233 0.28 5.67 36.62
C GLY A 233 -0.71 6.37 35.67
N GLY A 234 -1.62 7.19 36.18
CA GLY A 234 -2.74 7.76 35.44
C GLY A 234 -2.39 8.58 34.19
N ILE A 235 -1.24 9.28 34.18
CA ILE A 235 -0.84 10.16 33.05
C ILE A 235 -0.63 9.37 31.75
N PHE A 236 -0.18 8.12 31.85
CA PHE A 236 0.05 7.23 30.70
C PHE A 236 -0.77 5.92 30.77
N GLY A 237 -1.75 5.84 31.67
CA GLY A 237 -2.54 4.62 31.93
C GLY A 237 -1.77 3.50 32.67
N GLY A 238 -0.64 3.83 33.28
CA GLY A 238 0.29 2.96 33.98
C GLY A 238 1.15 2.15 33.00
N VAL A 239 2.04 1.32 33.54
CA VAL A 239 2.83 0.36 32.75
C VAL A 239 1.91 -0.50 31.86
N LEU A 240 0.70 -0.82 32.35
CA LEU A 240 -0.31 -1.60 31.63
C LEU A 240 -0.97 -0.81 30.47
N GLY A 241 -1.34 0.46 30.67
CA GLY A 241 -1.92 1.31 29.62
C GLY A 241 -0.94 1.64 28.51
N PHE A 242 0.30 1.99 28.86
CA PHE A 242 1.37 2.17 27.88
C PHE A 242 1.70 0.85 27.16
N GLY A 243 1.83 -0.25 27.90
CA GLY A 243 2.06 -1.58 27.34
C GLY A 243 0.98 -2.00 26.35
N SER A 244 -0.30 -1.76 26.67
CA SER A 244 -1.42 -2.04 25.75
C SER A 244 -1.41 -1.15 24.51
N THR A 245 -1.04 0.12 24.63
CA THR A 245 -0.92 1.05 23.50
C THR A 245 0.18 0.62 22.55
N VAL A 246 1.35 0.26 23.10
CA VAL A 246 2.48 -0.27 22.34
C VAL A 246 2.11 -1.60 21.67
N ALA A 247 1.47 -2.52 22.40
CA ALA A 247 1.04 -3.81 21.86
C ALA A 247 0.02 -3.63 20.72
N ASN A 248 -0.97 -2.74 20.89
CA ASN A 248 -1.94 -2.41 19.86
C ASN A 248 -1.28 -1.74 18.65
N GLY A 249 -0.30 -0.87 18.86
CA GLY A 249 0.49 -0.25 17.80
C GLY A 249 1.31 -1.28 17.02
N LEU A 250 1.98 -2.20 17.71
CA LEU A 250 2.76 -3.27 17.10
C LEU A 250 1.87 -4.26 16.34
N PHE A 251 0.73 -4.63 16.91
CA PHE A 251 -0.26 -5.49 16.27
C PHE A 251 -0.86 -4.82 15.04
N GLY A 252 -1.22 -3.54 15.12
CA GLY A 252 -1.69 -2.74 13.99
C GLY A 252 -0.64 -2.64 12.88
N ALA A 253 0.62 -2.38 13.24
CA ALA A 253 1.73 -2.34 12.30
C ALA A 253 1.94 -3.71 11.62
N LEU A 254 1.84 -4.81 12.37
CA LEU A 254 1.91 -6.17 11.84
C LEU A 254 0.77 -6.45 10.86
N ILE A 255 -0.47 -6.09 11.20
CA ILE A 255 -1.62 -6.25 10.30
C ILE A 255 -1.41 -5.45 9.01
N VAL A 256 -1.05 -4.18 9.13
CA VAL A 256 -0.78 -3.31 7.98
C VAL A 256 0.31 -3.91 7.10
N LEU A 257 1.40 -4.40 7.70
CA LEU A 257 2.51 -5.02 6.98
C LEU A 257 2.10 -6.30 6.23
N VAL A 258 1.32 -7.16 6.88
CA VAL A 258 0.80 -8.39 6.26
C VAL A 258 -0.15 -8.04 5.12
N LEU A 259 -1.10 -7.13 5.33
CA LEU A 259 -2.01 -6.67 4.27
C LEU A 259 -1.23 -6.00 3.13
N SER A 260 -0.19 -5.22 3.43
CA SER A 260 0.65 -4.61 2.40
C SER A 260 1.34 -5.65 1.53
N LEU A 261 1.82 -6.76 2.12
CA LEU A 261 2.37 -7.89 1.36
C LEU A 261 1.32 -8.48 0.44
N TYR A 262 0.12 -8.78 0.97
CA TYR A 262 -0.97 -9.35 0.17
C TYR A 262 -1.40 -8.41 -0.96
N PHE A 263 -1.57 -7.12 -0.67
CA PHE A 263 -1.91 -6.13 -1.69
C PHE A 263 -0.80 -6.00 -2.72
N LEU A 264 0.46 -5.86 -2.31
CA LEU A 264 1.59 -5.73 -3.23
C LEU A 264 1.70 -6.94 -4.18
N ALA A 265 1.47 -8.15 -3.66
CA ALA A 265 1.42 -9.36 -4.48
C ALA A 265 0.20 -9.40 -5.42
N ALA A 266 -0.96 -8.95 -4.95
CA ALA A 266 -2.21 -8.96 -5.70
C ALA A 266 -2.39 -7.75 -6.65
N LEU A 267 -1.59 -6.68 -6.50
CA LEU A 267 -1.73 -5.40 -7.21
C LEU A 267 -1.90 -5.59 -8.73
N PRO A 268 -1.10 -6.41 -9.45
CA PRO A 268 -1.28 -6.60 -10.90
C PRO A 268 -2.61 -7.25 -11.26
N ALA A 269 -3.07 -8.21 -10.46
CA ALA A 269 -4.33 -8.90 -10.68
C ALA A 269 -5.51 -7.95 -10.38
N MET A 270 -5.42 -7.19 -9.29
CA MET A 270 -6.41 -6.17 -8.90
C MET A 270 -6.56 -5.10 -9.99
N LYS A 271 -5.43 -4.57 -10.51
CA LYS A 271 -5.43 -3.60 -11.63
C LYS A 271 -6.10 -4.20 -12.87
N LYS A 272 -5.67 -5.40 -13.31
CA LYS A 272 -6.24 -6.07 -14.49
C LYS A 272 -7.74 -6.32 -14.35
N TRP A 273 -8.20 -6.67 -13.15
CA TRP A 273 -9.62 -6.83 -12.86
C TRP A 273 -10.36 -5.48 -12.93
N GLY A 274 -9.82 -4.44 -12.29
CA GLY A 274 -10.39 -3.08 -12.35
C GLY A 274 -10.51 -2.54 -13.79
N TYR A 275 -9.52 -2.81 -14.65
CA TYR A 275 -9.58 -2.42 -16.06
C TYR A 275 -10.73 -3.07 -16.82
N ARG A 276 -11.27 -4.19 -16.35
CA ARG A 276 -12.41 -4.86 -17.00
C ARG A 276 -13.73 -4.15 -16.73
N LEU A 277 -13.83 -3.34 -15.68
CA LEU A 277 -14.99 -2.51 -15.37
C LEU A 277 -15.20 -1.42 -16.44
N ALA A 278 -14.12 -0.99 -17.10
CA ALA A 278 -14.21 -0.04 -18.19
C ALA A 278 -14.68 -0.71 -19.50
N PRO A 279 -15.46 0.01 -20.34
CA PRO A 279 -15.81 -0.44 -21.69
C PRO A 279 -14.58 -0.79 -22.52
N ARG A 280 -14.66 -1.86 -23.34
CA ARG A 280 -13.54 -2.39 -24.13
C ARG A 280 -12.79 -1.33 -24.93
N SER A 281 -13.51 -0.37 -25.52
CA SER A 281 -12.93 0.74 -26.30
C SER A 281 -12.02 1.67 -25.51
N ARG A 282 -12.26 1.82 -24.19
CA ARG A 282 -11.52 2.76 -23.32
C ARG A 282 -10.50 2.08 -22.40
N ARG A 283 -10.44 0.74 -22.37
CA ARG A 283 -9.57 -0.02 -21.44
C ARG A 283 -8.09 0.34 -21.52
N LYS A 284 -7.56 0.58 -22.73
CA LYS A 284 -6.16 0.99 -22.90
C LYS A 284 -5.87 2.33 -22.21
N ARG A 285 -6.77 3.30 -22.37
CA ARG A 285 -6.64 4.63 -21.75
C ARG A 285 -6.76 4.55 -20.23
N VAL A 286 -7.74 3.78 -19.72
CA VAL A 286 -7.90 3.55 -18.26
C VAL A 286 -6.67 2.86 -17.67
N ALA A 287 -6.11 1.86 -18.35
CA ALA A 287 -4.90 1.19 -17.89
C ALA A 287 -3.69 2.14 -17.84
N ALA A 288 -3.51 2.99 -18.85
CA ALA A 288 -2.43 3.99 -18.87
C ALA A 288 -2.58 4.99 -17.72
N LEU A 289 -3.78 5.54 -17.50
CA LEU A 289 -4.04 6.50 -16.41
C LEU A 289 -3.88 5.86 -15.04
N SER A 290 -4.38 4.64 -14.86
CA SER A 290 -4.22 3.93 -13.60
C SER A 290 -2.76 3.62 -13.28
N GLU A 291 -1.94 3.33 -14.29
CA GLU A 291 -0.52 3.07 -14.08
C GLU A 291 0.23 4.37 -13.72
N GLU A 292 -0.11 5.49 -14.37
CA GLU A 292 0.45 6.79 -14.04
C GLU A 292 0.10 7.23 -12.61
N ILE A 293 -1.18 7.07 -12.21
CA ILE A 293 -1.63 7.35 -10.85
C ILE A 293 -0.88 6.45 -9.85
N THR A 294 -0.80 5.14 -10.11
CA THR A 294 -0.08 4.20 -9.22
C THR A 294 1.37 4.62 -9.05
N ARG A 295 2.06 4.94 -10.16
CA ARG A 295 3.46 5.36 -10.16
C ARG A 295 3.66 6.67 -9.41
N SER A 296 2.80 7.66 -9.62
CA SER A 296 2.86 8.94 -8.93
C SER A 296 2.65 8.78 -7.42
N VAL A 297 1.64 8.00 -7.00
CA VAL A 297 1.38 7.72 -5.58
C VAL A 297 2.59 7.03 -4.96
N GLY A 298 3.13 6.00 -5.63
CA GLY A 298 4.29 5.27 -5.13
C GLY A 298 5.53 6.14 -4.99
N ASN A 299 5.84 6.97 -6.00
CA ASN A 299 6.96 7.91 -5.96
C ASN A 299 6.81 8.93 -4.85
N TYR A 300 5.57 9.41 -4.61
CA TYR A 300 5.29 10.32 -3.50
C TYR A 300 5.55 9.64 -2.16
N VAL A 301 5.08 8.41 -1.93
CA VAL A 301 5.28 7.70 -0.65
C VAL A 301 6.77 7.54 -0.33
N ILE A 302 7.55 7.06 -1.30
CA ILE A 302 9.00 6.89 -1.12
C ILE A 302 9.66 8.24 -0.86
N GLY A 303 9.31 9.25 -1.65
CA GLY A 303 9.92 10.56 -1.49
C GLY A 303 9.55 11.22 -0.16
N GLN A 304 8.30 11.07 0.32
CA GLN A 304 7.87 11.59 1.62
C GLN A 304 8.59 10.87 2.76
N ALA A 305 8.78 9.55 2.65
CA ALA A 305 9.59 8.80 3.62
C ALA A 305 11.05 9.31 3.64
N CYS A 306 11.65 9.58 2.47
CA CYS A 306 12.99 10.17 2.39
C CYS A 306 13.05 11.57 3.03
N VAL A 307 12.07 12.44 2.74
CA VAL A 307 11.99 13.79 3.33
C VAL A 307 11.84 13.71 4.85
N ALA A 308 10.94 12.86 5.35
CA ALA A 308 10.72 12.68 6.78
C ALA A 308 11.98 12.16 7.50
N LEU A 309 12.70 11.21 6.89
CA LEU A 309 13.97 10.71 7.45
C LEU A 309 15.06 11.77 7.46
N LEU A 310 15.20 12.57 6.39
CA LEU A 310 16.16 13.68 6.35
C LEU A 310 15.85 14.72 7.42
N ASN A 311 14.56 15.07 7.58
CA ASN A 311 14.11 16.02 8.59
C ASN A 311 14.41 15.52 10.01
N ALA A 312 14.00 14.28 10.33
CA ALA A 312 14.25 13.69 11.64
C ALA A 312 15.74 13.54 11.95
N THR A 313 16.55 13.17 10.96
CA THR A 313 18.01 13.07 11.10
C THR A 313 18.63 14.45 11.36
N PHE A 314 18.22 15.47 10.60
CA PHE A 314 18.69 16.84 10.81
C PHE A 314 18.31 17.34 12.21
N ALA A 315 17.04 17.19 12.61
CA ALA A 315 16.56 17.58 13.92
C ALA A 315 17.33 16.86 15.04
N PHE A 316 17.53 15.54 14.91
CA PHE A 316 18.31 14.75 15.87
C PHE A 316 19.74 15.26 16.03
N VAL A 317 20.42 15.55 14.91
CA VAL A 317 21.79 16.07 14.93
C VAL A 317 21.85 17.46 15.58
N VAL A 318 20.96 18.38 15.21
CA VAL A 318 20.93 19.72 15.82
C VAL A 318 20.61 19.64 17.31
N MET A 319 19.61 18.86 17.72
CA MET A 319 19.28 18.66 19.13
C MET A 319 20.48 18.10 19.91
N SER A 320 21.16 17.10 19.36
CA SER A 320 22.33 16.48 20.00
C SER A 320 23.52 17.43 20.14
N ILE A 321 23.72 18.35 19.19
CA ILE A 321 24.82 19.33 19.23
C ILE A 321 24.50 20.47 20.20
N VAL A 322 23.27 20.98 20.17
CA VAL A 322 22.86 22.13 20.98
C VAL A 322 22.58 21.74 22.44
N GLY A 323 22.42 20.43 22.72
CA GLY A 323 22.20 19.90 24.06
C GLY A 323 20.72 19.86 24.45
N VAL A 324 19.81 19.73 23.49
CA VAL A 324 18.38 19.59 23.78
C VAL A 324 18.12 18.23 24.45
N PRO A 325 17.41 18.20 25.59
CA PRO A 325 17.13 16.96 26.30
C PRO A 325 16.23 16.06 25.45
N PHE A 326 16.32 14.75 25.66
CA PHE A 326 15.44 13.78 24.99
C PHE A 326 15.55 13.79 23.46
N ALA A 327 16.69 14.20 22.90
CA ALA A 327 16.91 14.38 21.46
C ALA A 327 16.43 13.19 20.61
N LEU A 328 16.71 11.95 21.05
CA LEU A 328 16.27 10.75 20.32
C LEU A 328 14.76 10.56 20.33
N LEU A 329 14.08 10.77 21.46
CA LEU A 329 12.63 10.66 21.55
C LEU A 329 11.95 11.76 20.73
N LEU A 330 12.46 12.98 20.85
CA LEU A 330 11.98 14.11 20.06
C LEU A 330 12.22 13.88 18.57
N ALA A 331 13.31 13.24 18.16
CA ALA A 331 13.53 12.86 16.76
C ALA A 331 12.49 11.85 16.26
N PHE A 332 12.02 10.92 17.11
CA PHE A 332 10.90 10.06 16.77
C PHE A 332 9.58 10.84 16.62
N VAL A 333 9.35 11.85 17.47
CA VAL A 333 8.19 12.74 17.30
C VAL A 333 8.30 13.52 15.99
N VAL A 334 9.50 14.04 15.66
CA VAL A 334 9.77 14.75 14.40
C VAL A 334 9.52 13.84 13.20
N VAL A 335 10.00 12.59 13.18
CA VAL A 335 9.78 11.69 12.03
C VAL A 335 8.29 11.39 11.83
N LEU A 336 7.54 11.15 12.92
CA LEU A 336 6.10 10.87 12.85
C LEU A 336 5.32 12.09 12.33
N LEU A 337 5.63 13.28 12.84
CA LEU A 337 4.99 14.51 12.40
C LEU A 337 5.39 14.88 10.98
N ALA A 338 6.64 14.66 10.56
CA ALA A 338 7.12 14.99 9.22
C ALA A 338 6.38 14.24 8.10
N PHE A 339 5.65 13.16 8.39
CA PHE A 339 4.75 12.53 7.44
C PHE A 339 3.50 13.38 7.11
N ILE A 340 3.12 14.33 7.96
CA ILE A 340 2.02 15.28 7.71
C ILE A 340 2.58 16.49 6.93
N PRO A 341 2.32 16.59 5.62
CA PRO A 341 2.95 17.63 4.80
C PRO A 341 2.50 19.02 5.21
N LEU A 342 3.39 20.02 5.05
CA LEU A 342 3.18 21.46 5.34
C LEU A 342 3.00 21.81 6.82
N VAL A 343 2.34 20.96 7.60
CA VAL A 343 1.95 21.24 8.98
C VAL A 343 2.85 20.52 9.98
N GLY A 344 3.21 19.28 9.70
CA GLY A 344 3.92 18.42 10.64
C GLY A 344 5.29 18.95 11.05
N GLY A 345 6.08 19.42 10.07
CA GLY A 345 7.37 20.03 10.33
C GLY A 345 7.28 21.25 11.24
N MET A 346 6.27 22.11 11.05
CA MET A 346 6.02 23.30 11.88
C MET A 346 5.65 22.91 13.32
N ILE A 347 4.73 21.95 13.48
CA ILE A 347 4.33 21.45 14.82
C ILE A 347 5.54 20.86 15.53
N ALA A 348 6.33 20.02 14.85
CA ALA A 348 7.53 19.42 15.43
C ALA A 348 8.54 20.51 15.85
N GLY A 349 8.76 21.52 15.01
CA GLY A 349 9.64 22.65 15.32
C GLY A 349 9.21 23.40 16.56
N ILE A 350 7.91 23.71 16.68
CA ILE A 350 7.33 24.37 17.86
C ILE A 350 7.51 23.51 19.11
N VAL A 351 7.10 22.24 19.05
CA VAL A 351 7.18 21.31 20.20
C VAL A 351 8.62 21.18 20.69
N VAL A 352 9.57 20.93 19.80
CA VAL A 352 10.97 20.77 20.19
C VAL A 352 11.57 22.09 20.68
N THR A 353 11.21 23.23 20.10
CA THR A 353 11.64 24.55 20.59
C THR A 353 11.14 24.79 22.02
N LEU A 354 9.88 24.44 22.31
CA LEU A 354 9.32 24.55 23.65
C LEU A 354 10.04 23.64 24.65
N VAL A 355 10.35 22.41 24.28
CA VAL A 355 11.14 21.51 25.13
C VAL A 355 12.55 22.07 25.35
N SER A 356 13.16 22.66 24.32
CA SER A 356 14.50 23.26 24.40
C SER A 356 14.56 24.46 25.34
N LEU A 357 13.43 25.12 25.65
CA LEU A 357 13.39 26.24 26.62
C LEU A 357 13.71 25.79 28.04
N THR A 358 13.56 24.49 28.35
CA THR A 358 13.91 23.94 29.66
C THR A 358 15.41 24.04 29.97
N GLU A 359 16.26 24.04 28.95
CA GLU A 359 17.71 24.25 29.06
C GLU A 359 18.10 25.74 28.97
N GLY A 360 17.15 26.61 28.62
CA GLY A 360 17.37 28.05 28.48
C GLY A 360 16.97 28.61 27.11
N TRP A 361 16.70 29.92 27.09
CA TRP A 361 16.22 30.61 25.89
C TRP A 361 17.25 30.61 24.75
N GLN A 362 18.55 30.55 25.05
CA GLN A 362 19.60 30.48 24.04
C GLN A 362 19.57 29.15 23.27
N VAL A 363 19.44 28.02 23.98
CA VAL A 363 19.32 26.67 23.38
C VAL A 363 18.10 26.62 22.47
N ALA A 364 16.95 27.07 22.97
CA ALA A 364 15.72 27.13 22.20
C ALA A 364 15.83 28.03 20.96
N ALA A 365 16.43 29.22 21.09
CA ALA A 365 16.62 30.13 19.98
C ALA A 365 17.54 29.55 18.90
N ILE A 366 18.67 28.94 19.29
CA ILE A 366 19.61 28.29 18.36
C ILE A 366 18.91 27.15 17.63
N TYR A 367 18.23 26.25 18.36
CA TYR A 367 17.49 25.15 17.75
C TYR A 367 16.42 25.66 16.77
N ALA A 368 15.60 26.63 17.19
CA ALA A 368 14.54 27.19 16.36
C ALA A 368 15.11 27.78 15.07
N ILE A 369 16.15 28.61 15.15
CA ILE A 369 16.79 29.22 13.97
C ILE A 369 17.28 28.13 13.02
N CYS A 370 18.02 27.13 13.53
CA CYS A 370 18.54 26.04 12.71
C CYS A 370 17.43 25.21 12.06
N TYR A 371 16.42 24.83 12.83
CA TYR A 371 15.34 23.96 12.37
C TYR A 371 14.40 24.66 11.39
N PHE A 372 13.99 25.91 11.66
CA PHE A 372 13.18 26.67 10.71
C PHE A 372 13.96 27.06 9.46
N ALA A 373 15.27 27.32 9.56
CA ALA A 373 16.12 27.48 8.38
C ALA A 373 16.18 26.18 7.55
N TYR A 374 16.25 25.02 8.21
CA TYR A 374 16.16 23.73 7.54
C TYR A 374 14.79 23.51 6.88
N LEU A 375 13.67 23.89 7.50
CA LEU A 375 12.35 23.79 6.85
C LEU A 375 12.30 24.60 5.55
N GLN A 376 12.92 25.79 5.52
CA GLN A 376 13.03 26.56 4.28
C GLN A 376 13.95 25.87 3.28
N PHE A 377 15.13 25.41 3.71
CA PHE A 377 16.04 24.66 2.85
C PHE A 377 15.37 23.42 2.25
N GLU A 378 14.60 22.69 3.05
CA GLU A 378 13.83 21.53 2.62
C GLU A 378 12.81 21.93 1.57
N ALA A 379 12.03 22.99 1.81
CA ALA A 379 10.98 23.46 0.89
C ALA A 379 11.55 23.91 -0.47
N TYR A 380 12.70 24.59 -0.49
CA TYR A 380 13.28 25.15 -1.72
C TYR A 380 14.25 24.21 -2.45
N PHE A 381 14.94 23.31 -1.74
CA PHE A 381 16.04 22.52 -2.33
C PHE A 381 15.85 21.01 -2.25
N ILE A 382 15.28 20.48 -1.16
CA ILE A 382 15.15 19.04 -0.97
C ILE A 382 13.86 18.55 -1.62
N SER A 383 12.72 19.10 -1.18
CA SER A 383 11.38 18.70 -1.62
C SER A 383 11.24 18.74 -3.14
N PRO A 384 11.64 19.80 -3.88
CA PRO A 384 11.53 19.81 -5.32
C PRO A 384 12.36 18.72 -6.01
N ARG A 385 13.54 18.38 -5.48
CA ARG A 385 14.41 17.35 -6.06
C ARG A 385 13.92 15.93 -5.79
N ILE A 386 13.39 15.68 -4.60
CA ILE A 386 12.87 14.36 -4.22
C ILE A 386 11.49 14.14 -4.85
N MET A 387 10.63 15.16 -4.88
CA MET A 387 9.25 15.09 -5.40
C MET A 387 9.15 15.26 -6.91
N GLN A 388 10.25 15.49 -7.64
CA GLN A 388 10.27 15.71 -9.10
C GLN A 388 9.52 14.65 -9.92
N LYS A 389 9.47 13.41 -9.43
CA LYS A 389 8.81 12.27 -10.08
C LYS A 389 7.37 12.04 -9.61
N ALA A 390 6.86 12.87 -8.70
CA ALA A 390 5.47 12.90 -8.28
C ALA A 390 4.71 13.98 -9.07
N VAL A 391 3.40 13.80 -9.22
CA VAL A 391 2.54 14.78 -9.92
C VAL A 391 2.53 16.12 -9.20
N ALA A 392 2.75 17.20 -9.95
CA ALA A 392 2.74 18.56 -9.43
C ALA A 392 1.31 18.99 -9.05
N VAL A 393 1.09 19.27 -7.77
CA VAL A 393 -0.16 19.80 -7.24
C VAL A 393 0.05 21.27 -6.86
N PRO A 394 -0.84 22.19 -7.27
CA PRO A 394 -0.77 23.58 -6.83
C PRO A 394 -0.80 23.68 -5.28
N GLY A 395 0.00 24.58 -4.70
CA GLY A 395 0.14 24.68 -3.24
C GLY A 395 -1.18 24.84 -2.49
N ALA A 396 -2.10 25.66 -3.00
CA ALA A 396 -3.44 25.83 -2.42
C ALA A 396 -4.24 24.52 -2.38
N VAL A 397 -4.19 23.72 -3.46
CA VAL A 397 -4.87 22.42 -3.53
C VAL A 397 -4.24 21.44 -2.54
N ALA A 398 -2.91 21.45 -2.39
CA ALA A 398 -2.23 20.60 -1.42
C ALA A 398 -2.67 20.92 0.02
N VAL A 399 -2.68 22.19 0.42
CA VAL A 399 -3.13 22.63 1.76
C VAL A 399 -4.57 22.19 2.02
N ILE A 400 -5.50 22.51 1.11
CA ILE A 400 -6.92 22.17 1.27
C ILE A 400 -7.10 20.66 1.36
N SER A 401 -6.37 19.90 0.54
CA SER A 401 -6.46 18.44 0.53
C SER A 401 -5.96 17.84 1.84
N VAL A 402 -4.83 18.34 2.38
CA VAL A 402 -4.29 17.87 3.67
C VAL A 402 -5.27 18.14 4.81
N ILE A 403 -5.89 19.31 4.85
CA ILE A 403 -6.92 19.65 5.85
C ILE A 403 -8.16 18.78 5.71
N ALA A 404 -8.64 18.57 4.47
CA ALA A 404 -9.80 17.74 4.20
C ALA A 404 -9.53 16.27 4.53
N GLY A 405 -8.40 15.72 4.08
CA GLY A 405 -7.98 14.35 4.38
C GLY A 405 -7.75 14.13 5.87
N GLY A 406 -7.09 15.07 6.53
CA GLY A 406 -6.89 15.09 7.98
C GLY A 406 -8.20 15.02 8.76
N SER A 407 -9.20 15.80 8.34
CA SER A 407 -10.53 15.78 8.96
C SER A 407 -11.30 14.47 8.72
N LEU A 408 -11.08 13.78 7.58
CA LEU A 408 -11.83 12.57 7.22
C LEU A 408 -11.26 11.29 7.83
N LEU A 409 -9.95 11.10 7.78
CA LEU A 409 -9.27 9.86 8.16
C LEU A 409 -8.10 10.09 9.14
N GLY A 410 -8.03 11.26 9.77
CA GLY A 410 -6.95 11.62 10.68
C GLY A 410 -5.60 11.74 9.98
N VAL A 411 -4.54 11.39 10.69
CA VAL A 411 -3.14 11.45 10.19
C VAL A 411 -2.97 10.68 8.88
N LEU A 412 -3.62 9.51 8.75
CA LEU A 412 -3.55 8.72 7.53
C LEU A 412 -4.19 9.45 6.34
N GLY A 413 -5.31 10.13 6.55
CA GLY A 413 -5.97 10.92 5.51
C GLY A 413 -5.12 12.11 5.07
N ALA A 414 -4.48 12.79 6.01
CA ALA A 414 -3.56 13.89 5.71
C ALA A 414 -2.36 13.43 4.84
N LEU A 415 -1.81 12.24 5.13
CA LEU A 415 -0.70 11.65 4.37
C LEU A 415 -1.09 11.27 2.94
N ILE A 416 -2.29 10.73 2.75
CA ILE A 416 -2.77 10.24 1.44
C ILE A 416 -3.36 11.38 0.59
N ALA A 417 -3.72 12.50 1.22
CA ALA A 417 -4.41 13.63 0.59
C ALA A 417 -3.74 14.16 -0.67
N ILE A 418 -2.42 14.40 -0.64
CA ILE A 418 -1.71 15.01 -1.79
C ILE A 418 -1.71 14.07 -3.00
N PRO A 419 -1.32 12.78 -2.88
CA PRO A 419 -1.45 11.83 -3.98
C PRO A 419 -2.87 11.67 -4.51
N THR A 420 -3.88 11.68 -3.63
CA THR A 420 -5.28 11.60 -4.07
C THR A 420 -5.68 12.86 -4.84
N ALA A 421 -5.29 14.04 -4.37
CA ALA A 421 -5.55 15.30 -5.07
C ALA A 421 -4.87 15.34 -6.44
N ALA A 422 -3.62 14.88 -6.52
CA ALA A 422 -2.89 14.69 -7.77
C ALA A 422 -3.64 13.76 -8.73
N ALA A 423 -4.11 12.61 -8.25
CA ALA A 423 -4.87 11.66 -9.05
C ALA A 423 -6.18 12.27 -9.57
N VAL A 424 -6.92 12.99 -8.72
CA VAL A 424 -8.14 13.70 -9.13
C VAL A 424 -7.84 14.77 -10.16
N LEU A 425 -6.81 15.60 -9.96
CA LEU A 425 -6.42 16.64 -10.90
C LEU A 425 -6.03 16.05 -12.27
N LEU A 426 -5.29 14.93 -12.26
CA LEU A 426 -4.92 14.20 -13.46
C LEU A 426 -6.17 13.69 -14.21
N LEU A 427 -7.14 13.13 -13.49
CA LEU A 427 -8.40 12.68 -14.10
C LEU A 427 -9.23 13.85 -14.65
N VAL A 428 -9.32 14.98 -13.92
CA VAL A 428 -10.02 16.18 -14.40
C VAL A 428 -9.37 16.71 -15.67
N ARG A 429 -8.04 16.84 -15.69
CA ARG A 429 -7.30 17.31 -16.86
C ARG A 429 -7.52 16.40 -18.06
N GLU A 430 -7.36 15.09 -17.86
CA GLU A 430 -7.35 14.15 -18.98
C GLU A 430 -8.76 13.79 -19.49
N ILE A 431 -9.77 13.82 -18.63
CA ILE A 431 -11.14 13.41 -18.97
C ILE A 431 -12.02 14.61 -19.25
N TYR A 432 -12.02 15.62 -18.36
CA TYR A 432 -12.94 16.75 -18.45
C TYR A 432 -12.41 17.81 -19.41
N ILE A 433 -11.20 18.32 -19.20
CA ILE A 433 -10.64 19.42 -20.01
C ILE A 433 -10.47 18.99 -21.46
N VAL A 434 -9.80 17.84 -21.71
CA VAL A 434 -9.64 17.33 -23.08
C VAL A 434 -10.98 17.14 -23.81
N ARG A 435 -12.05 16.80 -23.09
CA ARG A 435 -13.38 16.67 -23.70
C ARG A 435 -14.00 18.03 -24.03
N GLN A 436 -13.79 19.02 -23.17
CA GLN A 436 -14.23 20.39 -23.42
C GLN A 436 -13.46 21.01 -24.58
N ASP A 437 -12.14 20.81 -24.68
CA ASP A 437 -11.31 21.33 -25.78
C ASP A 437 -11.65 20.70 -27.16
N GLN A 438 -12.34 19.56 -27.16
CA GLN A 438 -12.78 18.87 -28.39
C GLN A 438 -14.16 19.33 -28.90
N HIS A 439 -14.89 20.15 -28.13
CA HIS A 439 -16.20 20.69 -28.49
C HIS A 439 -16.12 22.22 -28.54
#